data_AF-A0A7X7FLC7-F1
#
_entry.id   AF-A0A7X7FLC7-F1
#
_cell.length_a   1.000
_cell.length_b   1.000
_cell.length_c   1.000
_cell.angle_alpha   90.00
_cell.angle_beta   90.00
_cell.angle_gamma   90.00
#
_symmetry.space_group_name_H-M   'P 1'
#
loop_
_entity.id
_entity.type
_entity.pdbx_description
1 polymer ?
#
loop_
_entity_poly.entity_id
_entity_poly.type
_entity_poly.pdbx_seq_one_letter_code
_entity_poly.pdbx_strand_id
1 'polypeptide(L)'
;MTDMLGVAMKPAGKSRQLTTFNLEKRSKTIVLPPGRKVTIGEVRGAGYIGRIWLTFPGWFWQHWHTTAAIDPTMLKSLILRIYWDGSATPAVECPMGDFFGAGQCEFNSFTSKYVGTSSGGFYTHWPMPYAKGFRFEVENRHPRNGTDIFVNANYQELDAMPKGAGYFCTQYRTGRRKPGEEALIVDTAGSGQFVGMMLHMQGELLHYLSFLEAPEYVYVDDDWDKPRFTGTGLEDYFSGGWYFRDGEFAGPLHGVPLKDPLRSMVTMYRFHEADAVAFDRRFKLAFVNPWEVDRLKPYWYSSVAYYYGNTPTPPQPPLPPHEEVMKLYRTRDTDHISIP
;
A
#
# COMPACT_ATOMS: atom_id res chain seq x y z
N MET A 1 -6.71 -29.81 -9.15
CA MET A 1 -5.83 -30.68 -8.32
C MET A 1 -4.61 -29.94 -7.77
N THR A 2 -4.06 -28.95 -8.48
CA THR A 2 -2.84 -28.21 -8.09
C THR A 2 -2.95 -27.42 -6.78
N ASP A 3 -4.17 -27.14 -6.29
CA ASP A 3 -4.40 -26.39 -5.04
C ASP A 3 -4.61 -27.29 -3.81
N MET A 4 -4.89 -28.59 -4.00
CA MET A 4 -5.27 -29.47 -2.89
C MET A 4 -4.09 -29.86 -2.00
N LEU A 5 -2.87 -29.90 -2.58
CA LEU A 5 -1.64 -30.23 -1.86
C LEU A 5 -0.91 -29.00 -1.32
N GLY A 6 -1.24 -27.79 -1.81
CA GLY A 6 -0.66 -26.52 -1.35
C GLY A 6 0.83 -26.58 -1.05
N VAL A 7 1.19 -26.33 0.22
CA VAL A 7 2.58 -26.32 0.73
C VAL A 7 3.27 -27.69 0.77
N ALA A 8 2.54 -28.80 0.57
CA ALA A 8 3.13 -30.14 0.49
C ALA A 8 3.82 -30.40 -0.86
N MET A 9 3.60 -29.56 -1.87
CA MET A 9 4.30 -29.62 -3.15
C MET A 9 5.49 -28.68 -3.17
N LYS A 10 6.63 -29.16 -3.67
CA LYS A 10 7.82 -28.32 -3.88
C LYS A 10 7.47 -27.21 -4.89
N PRO A 11 7.78 -25.93 -4.58
CA PRO A 11 7.59 -24.85 -5.54
C PRO A 11 8.52 -25.02 -6.75
N ALA A 12 8.08 -24.55 -7.91
CA ALA A 12 8.91 -24.50 -9.10
C ALA A 12 10.08 -23.50 -8.92
N GLY A 13 11.20 -23.77 -9.59
CA GLY A 13 12.35 -22.87 -9.60
C GLY A 13 13.35 -23.10 -8.46
N LYS A 14 14.16 -22.05 -8.22
CA LYS A 14 15.19 -22.02 -7.17
C LYS A 14 14.87 -20.89 -6.18
N SER A 15 14.81 -21.22 -4.90
CA SER A 15 14.62 -20.25 -3.82
C SER A 15 15.84 -19.34 -3.69
N ARG A 16 15.61 -18.03 -3.65
CA ARG A 16 16.62 -16.99 -3.50
C ARG A 16 16.16 -15.91 -2.51
N GLN A 17 17.08 -15.04 -2.14
CA GLN A 17 16.82 -13.92 -1.26
C GLN A 17 17.59 -12.67 -1.73
N LEU A 18 16.90 -11.54 -1.75
CA LEU A 18 17.49 -10.21 -1.74
C LEU A 18 17.38 -9.66 -0.30
N THR A 19 18.49 -9.21 0.28
CA THR A 19 18.50 -8.70 1.66
C THR A 19 19.44 -7.51 1.79
N THR A 20 19.17 -6.62 2.76
CA THR A 20 20.10 -5.56 3.17
C THR A 20 21.27 -6.10 4.00
N PHE A 21 21.22 -7.36 4.46
CA PHE A 21 22.31 -7.95 5.22
C PHE A 21 23.55 -8.13 4.35
N ASN A 22 24.63 -7.42 4.69
CA ASN A 22 25.93 -7.57 4.06
C ASN A 22 26.77 -8.60 4.83
N LEU A 23 27.04 -9.76 4.21
CA LEU A 23 27.77 -10.87 4.85
C LEU A 23 29.20 -10.50 5.24
N GLU A 24 29.90 -9.72 4.42
CA GLU A 24 31.30 -9.34 4.65
C GLU A 24 31.42 -8.34 5.79
N LYS A 25 30.58 -7.30 5.76
CA LYS A 25 30.56 -6.21 6.75
C LYS A 25 29.79 -6.56 8.02
N ARG A 26 29.01 -7.66 7.99
CA ARG A 26 28.05 -8.04 9.04
C ARG A 26 27.08 -6.91 9.43
N SER A 27 26.76 -6.04 8.48
CA SER A 27 25.78 -4.97 8.66
C SER A 27 24.40 -5.43 8.22
N LYS A 28 23.37 -5.09 8.99
CA LYS A 28 21.97 -5.44 8.69
C LYS A 28 21.27 -4.42 7.79
N THR A 29 21.77 -3.18 7.76
CA THR A 29 21.04 -2.03 7.23
C THR A 29 21.75 -1.35 6.07
N ILE A 30 20.95 -0.62 5.30
CA ILE A 30 21.40 0.45 4.42
C ILE A 30 20.97 1.77 5.05
N VAL A 31 21.93 2.67 5.31
CA VAL A 31 21.66 4.03 5.77
C VAL A 31 20.98 4.81 4.66
N LEU A 32 19.91 5.53 5.00
CA LEU A 32 19.11 6.32 4.07
C LEU A 32 18.98 7.78 4.58
N PRO A 33 19.88 8.68 4.14
CA PRO A 33 19.83 10.08 4.54
C PRO A 33 18.60 10.83 3.99
N PRO A 34 18.26 12.01 4.56
CA PRO A 34 17.20 12.88 4.06
C PRO A 34 17.38 13.25 2.58
N GLY A 35 16.30 13.25 1.81
CA GLY A 35 16.31 13.61 0.39
C GLY A 35 17.07 12.63 -0.51
N ARG A 36 17.51 11.48 0.01
CA ARG A 36 18.27 10.49 -0.75
C ARG A 36 17.39 9.33 -1.20
N LYS A 37 17.83 8.75 -2.30
CA LYS A 37 17.27 7.56 -2.93
C LYS A 37 18.37 6.51 -2.99
N VAL A 38 18.04 5.27 -2.62
CA VAL A 38 18.98 4.14 -2.60
C VAL A 38 18.37 2.93 -3.27
N THR A 39 19.15 2.26 -4.10
CA THR A 39 18.81 0.93 -4.62
C THR A 39 19.13 -0.09 -3.54
N ILE A 40 18.12 -0.82 -3.08
CA ILE A 40 18.27 -1.94 -2.14
C ILE A 40 18.89 -3.13 -2.86
N GLY A 41 18.49 -3.36 -4.11
CA GLY A 41 19.16 -4.31 -4.99
C GLY A 41 18.46 -4.48 -6.33
N GLU A 42 19.14 -5.19 -7.22
CA GLU A 42 18.69 -5.55 -8.55
C GLU A 42 18.85 -7.05 -8.78
N VAL A 43 17.82 -7.69 -9.31
CA VAL A 43 17.81 -9.11 -9.65
C VAL A 43 17.56 -9.24 -11.14
N ARG A 44 18.29 -10.14 -11.81
CA ARG A 44 18.14 -10.46 -13.24
C ARG A 44 17.53 -11.85 -13.41
N GLY A 45 16.94 -12.09 -14.57
CA GLY A 45 16.30 -13.36 -14.93
C GLY A 45 14.79 -13.34 -14.68
N ALA A 46 14.12 -14.47 -14.92
CA ALA A 46 12.70 -14.62 -14.68
C ALA A 46 12.44 -15.13 -13.25
N GLY A 47 11.33 -14.73 -12.64
CA GLY A 47 10.98 -15.19 -11.31
C GLY A 47 9.79 -14.46 -10.71
N TYR A 48 9.46 -14.79 -9.47
CA TYR A 48 8.46 -14.03 -8.72
C TYR A 48 8.89 -13.82 -7.27
N ILE A 49 8.63 -12.62 -6.77
CA ILE A 49 8.75 -12.32 -5.34
C ILE A 49 7.52 -12.92 -4.65
N GLY A 50 7.74 -13.73 -3.62
CA GLY A 50 6.66 -14.34 -2.83
C GLY A 50 6.50 -13.71 -1.44
N ARG A 51 7.52 -12.98 -0.98
CA ARG A 51 7.49 -12.28 0.31
C ARG A 51 8.47 -11.12 0.30
N ILE A 52 8.04 -9.99 0.82
CA ILE A 52 8.91 -8.90 1.25
C ILE A 52 8.62 -8.65 2.72
N TRP A 53 9.65 -8.64 3.54
CA TRP A 53 9.63 -8.09 4.89
C TRP A 53 10.60 -6.92 4.96
N LEU A 54 10.22 -5.87 5.67
CA LEU A 54 11.07 -4.72 5.91
C LEU A 54 10.77 -4.08 7.26
N THR A 55 11.73 -3.30 7.75
CA THR A 55 11.53 -2.40 8.89
C THR A 55 12.47 -1.21 8.74
N PHE A 56 12.13 -0.11 9.41
CA PHE A 56 12.92 1.12 9.45
C PHE A 56 12.56 1.90 10.72
N PRO A 57 13.53 2.52 11.39
CA PRO A 57 13.28 3.37 12.55
C PRO A 57 12.96 4.82 12.16
N GLY A 58 12.94 5.71 13.15
CA GLY A 58 12.72 7.15 12.96
C GLY A 58 11.29 7.62 13.28
N TRP A 59 10.35 6.69 13.49
CA TRP A 59 8.99 6.96 13.95
C TRP A 59 8.71 6.41 15.37
N PHE A 60 9.72 5.85 16.03
CA PHE A 60 9.63 5.31 17.39
C PHE A 60 10.95 5.44 18.14
N TRP A 61 10.91 5.36 19.48
CA TRP A 61 12.10 5.42 20.32
C TRP A 61 13.02 4.19 20.16
N GLN A 62 14.31 4.44 19.96
CA GLN A 62 15.32 3.43 19.65
C GLN A 62 16.29 3.26 20.82
N HIS A 63 16.30 2.08 21.47
CA HIS A 63 17.23 1.84 22.59
C HIS A 63 18.71 1.90 22.17
N TRP A 64 19.02 1.57 20.91
CA TRP A 64 20.38 1.63 20.36
C TRP A 64 20.81 3.03 19.92
N HIS A 65 19.89 3.99 19.83
CA HIS A 65 20.16 5.37 19.44
C HIS A 65 19.20 6.32 20.17
N THR A 66 19.40 6.46 21.48
CA THR A 66 18.48 7.12 22.41
C THR A 66 18.26 8.61 22.18
N THR A 67 19.11 9.25 21.37
CA THR A 67 19.02 10.67 20.99
C THR A 67 18.49 10.88 19.58
N ALA A 68 18.12 9.83 18.85
CA ALA A 68 17.57 9.96 17.51
C ALA A 68 16.24 10.72 17.55
N ALA A 69 16.00 11.59 16.56
CA ALA A 69 14.72 12.26 16.39
C ALA A 69 13.63 11.22 16.10
N ILE A 70 12.49 11.36 16.78
CA ILE A 70 11.28 10.58 16.56
C ILE A 70 10.30 11.48 15.82
N ASP A 71 9.87 11.04 14.65
CA ASP A 71 8.90 11.75 13.82
C ASP A 71 8.00 10.72 13.12
N PRO A 72 6.73 10.57 13.55
CA PRO A 72 5.79 9.62 12.95
C PRO A 72 5.59 9.83 11.44
N THR A 73 5.85 11.03 10.92
CA THR A 73 5.79 11.31 9.48
C THR A 73 6.83 10.54 8.67
N MET A 74 7.85 9.94 9.31
CA MET A 74 8.78 9.02 8.68
C MET A 74 8.04 7.86 7.99
N LEU A 75 6.96 7.35 8.57
CA LEU A 75 6.13 6.27 7.99
C LEU A 75 5.65 6.62 6.58
N LYS A 76 5.29 7.87 6.34
CA LYS A 76 4.74 8.36 5.07
C LYS A 76 5.79 9.04 4.19
N SER A 77 6.95 9.38 4.75
CA SER A 77 8.04 10.06 4.03
C SER A 77 8.93 9.11 3.23
N LEU A 78 8.93 7.82 3.55
CA LEU A 78 9.66 6.81 2.79
C LEU A 78 8.84 6.31 1.61
N ILE A 79 9.37 6.45 0.40
CA ILE A 79 8.73 6.01 -0.83
C ILE A 79 9.31 4.66 -1.26
N LEU A 80 8.46 3.64 -1.35
CA LEU A 80 8.77 2.34 -1.91
C LEU A 80 8.67 2.43 -3.44
N ARG A 81 9.71 1.92 -4.13
CA ARG A 81 9.69 1.74 -5.59
C ARG A 81 10.12 0.35 -6.02
N ILE A 82 9.35 -0.23 -6.93
CA ILE A 82 9.73 -1.46 -7.63
C ILE A 82 9.56 -1.28 -9.14
N TYR A 83 10.62 -1.62 -9.87
CA TYR A 83 10.69 -1.56 -11.33
C TYR A 83 10.78 -2.98 -11.86
N TRP A 84 9.99 -3.30 -12.89
CA TRP A 84 9.98 -4.61 -13.53
C TRP A 84 10.72 -4.56 -14.86
N ASP A 85 11.46 -5.61 -15.16
CA ASP A 85 11.97 -5.95 -16.50
C ASP A 85 12.76 -4.85 -17.22
N GLY A 86 13.52 -4.07 -16.46
CA GLY A 86 14.34 -2.98 -16.98
C GLY A 86 13.56 -1.71 -17.30
N SER A 87 12.31 -1.61 -16.85
CA SER A 87 11.51 -0.40 -16.97
C SER A 87 12.22 0.82 -16.37
N ALA A 88 12.14 1.95 -17.08
CA ALA A 88 12.61 3.24 -16.59
C ALA A 88 11.70 3.83 -15.50
N THR A 89 10.41 3.48 -15.52
CA THR A 89 9.40 3.95 -14.56
C THR A 89 8.99 2.84 -13.59
N PRO A 90 8.73 3.17 -12.32
CA PRO A 90 8.30 2.17 -11.35
C PRO A 90 6.85 1.75 -11.61
N ALA A 91 6.56 0.46 -11.45
CA ALA A 91 5.19 -0.05 -11.46
C ALA A 91 4.57 -0.05 -10.06
N VAL A 92 5.41 -0.07 -9.02
CA VAL A 92 5.04 0.16 -7.63
C VAL A 92 5.68 1.48 -7.20
N GLU A 93 4.90 2.50 -6.88
CA GLU A 93 5.39 3.78 -6.35
C GLU A 93 4.38 4.37 -5.35
N CYS A 94 4.73 4.36 -4.06
CA CYS A 94 3.86 4.87 -2.99
C CYS A 94 4.62 5.06 -1.67
N PRO A 95 4.11 5.86 -0.73
CA PRO A 95 4.59 5.86 0.66
C PRO A 95 4.53 4.45 1.27
N MET A 96 5.57 4.05 2.01
CA MET A 96 5.63 2.76 2.70
C MET A 96 4.49 2.63 3.71
N GLY A 97 4.23 3.67 4.51
CA GLY A 97 3.13 3.70 5.46
C GLY A 97 1.80 3.38 4.79
N ASP A 98 1.45 4.07 3.70
CA ASP A 98 0.21 3.82 2.97
C ASP A 98 0.15 2.41 2.35
N PHE A 99 1.27 1.89 1.85
CA PHE A 99 1.32 0.53 1.31
C PHE A 99 1.01 -0.53 2.36
N PHE A 100 1.42 -0.31 3.62
CA PHE A 100 1.33 -1.33 4.67
C PHE A 100 0.24 -1.07 5.73
N GLY A 101 -0.59 -0.03 5.60
CA GLY A 101 -1.67 0.24 6.57
C GLY A 101 -1.35 1.31 7.63
N ALA A 102 -0.23 2.02 7.51
CA ALA A 102 0.22 3.10 8.40
C ALA A 102 0.18 4.50 7.74
N GLY A 103 -0.73 4.70 6.77
CA GLY A 103 -0.83 5.94 5.99
C GLY A 103 -1.30 7.19 6.77
N GLN A 104 -1.78 7.01 8.00
CA GLN A 104 -2.12 8.10 8.93
C GLN A 104 -0.92 8.58 9.76
N CYS A 105 0.30 8.19 9.38
CA CYS A 105 1.51 8.36 10.20
C CYS A 105 1.37 7.70 11.58
N GLU A 106 0.67 6.56 11.62
CA GLU A 106 0.38 5.84 12.85
C GLU A 106 0.53 4.34 12.60
N PHE A 107 1.36 3.69 13.41
CA PHE A 107 1.60 2.26 13.31
C PHE A 107 0.59 1.49 14.15
N ASN A 108 -0.17 0.62 13.49
CA ASN A 108 -1.04 -0.35 14.15
C ASN A 108 -0.63 -1.75 13.71
N SER A 109 -0.52 -2.70 14.65
CA SER A 109 -0.25 -4.10 14.30
C SER A 109 -1.52 -4.76 13.80
N PHE A 110 -1.50 -5.32 12.60
CA PHE A 110 -2.58 -6.15 12.08
C PHE A 110 -2.03 -7.22 11.13
N THR A 111 -2.77 -8.31 10.98
CA THR A 111 -2.44 -9.37 10.05
C THR A 111 -3.56 -9.55 9.02
N SER A 112 -3.17 -9.60 7.76
CA SER A 112 -4.03 -10.05 6.66
C SER A 112 -3.29 -11.08 5.81
N LYS A 113 -3.95 -11.59 4.76
CA LYS A 113 -3.37 -12.55 3.82
C LYS A 113 -2.18 -11.97 3.05
N TYR A 114 -2.29 -10.72 2.57
CA TYR A 114 -1.31 -10.16 1.64
C TYR A 114 -0.43 -9.08 2.22
N VAL A 115 -0.88 -8.32 3.22
CA VAL A 115 -0.15 -7.19 3.79
C VAL A 115 -0.34 -7.15 5.30
N GLY A 116 0.67 -6.76 6.05
CA GLY A 116 0.46 -6.51 7.47
C GLY A 116 1.67 -5.93 8.17
N THR A 117 1.47 -5.71 9.45
CA THR A 117 2.41 -5.04 10.35
C THR A 117 2.43 -5.78 11.68
N SER A 118 3.63 -5.98 12.23
CA SER A 118 3.82 -6.65 13.51
C SER A 118 5.07 -6.14 14.18
N SER A 119 4.93 -5.54 15.36
CA SER A 119 6.04 -5.10 16.22
C SER A 119 7.11 -4.28 15.48
N GLY A 120 6.69 -3.30 14.68
CA GLY A 120 7.56 -2.43 13.86
C GLY A 120 8.08 -3.07 12.57
N GLY A 121 7.76 -4.33 12.30
CA GLY A 121 7.96 -4.98 11.00
C GLY A 121 6.77 -4.77 10.06
N PHE A 122 7.07 -4.64 8.78
CA PHE A 122 6.11 -4.53 7.69
C PHE A 122 6.31 -5.72 6.75
N TYR A 123 5.23 -6.34 6.28
CA TYR A 123 5.34 -7.47 5.37
C TYR A 123 4.28 -7.44 4.26
N THR A 124 4.66 -8.00 3.12
CA THR A 124 3.74 -8.32 2.02
C THR A 124 4.02 -9.69 1.43
N HIS A 125 2.93 -10.38 1.07
CA HIS A 125 2.86 -11.68 0.44
C HIS A 125 2.18 -11.61 -0.94
N TRP A 126 1.95 -10.41 -1.47
CA TRP A 126 1.52 -10.26 -2.86
C TRP A 126 2.52 -10.98 -3.78
N PRO A 127 2.06 -11.91 -4.63
CA PRO A 127 2.92 -12.49 -5.66
C PRO A 127 3.36 -11.41 -6.65
N MET A 128 4.65 -11.23 -6.92
CA MET A 128 5.13 -10.22 -7.86
C MET A 128 5.98 -10.86 -8.96
N PRO A 129 5.38 -11.33 -10.06
CA PRO A 129 6.09 -11.90 -11.20
C PRO A 129 6.91 -10.86 -11.97
N TYR A 130 8.04 -11.30 -12.54
CA TYR A 130 8.90 -10.53 -13.44
C TYR A 130 9.60 -11.46 -14.46
N ALA A 131 9.72 -11.04 -15.72
CA ALA A 131 10.25 -11.90 -16.79
C ALA A 131 11.75 -11.73 -17.06
N LYS A 132 12.33 -10.58 -16.75
CA LYS A 132 13.73 -10.22 -17.01
C LYS A 132 14.47 -9.73 -15.76
N GLY A 133 13.74 -9.25 -14.76
CA GLY A 133 14.32 -8.87 -13.47
C GLY A 133 13.49 -7.85 -12.71
N PHE A 134 13.97 -7.46 -11.55
CA PHE A 134 13.39 -6.35 -10.79
C PHE A 134 14.46 -5.48 -10.13
N ARG A 135 14.12 -4.21 -9.90
CA ARG A 135 14.91 -3.29 -9.07
C ARG A 135 14.05 -2.80 -7.90
N PHE A 136 14.57 -2.93 -6.69
CA PHE A 136 13.96 -2.42 -5.47
C PHE A 136 14.69 -1.14 -5.05
N GLU A 137 13.96 -0.04 -4.90
CA GLU A 137 14.49 1.25 -4.46
C GLU A 137 13.66 1.84 -3.32
N VAL A 138 14.33 2.59 -2.44
CA VAL A 138 13.68 3.40 -1.39
C VAL A 138 14.18 4.83 -1.49
N GLU A 139 13.27 5.80 -1.39
CA GLU A 139 13.60 7.21 -1.28
C GLU A 139 13.11 7.75 0.06
N ASN A 140 13.96 8.47 0.77
CA ASN A 140 13.58 9.23 1.94
C ASN A 140 13.30 10.67 1.55
N ARG A 141 12.03 11.06 1.58
CA ARG A 141 11.57 12.44 1.33
C ARG A 141 11.43 13.28 2.60
N HIS A 142 11.74 12.71 3.76
CA HIS A 142 11.66 13.44 5.01
C HIS A 142 12.67 14.61 4.96
N PRO A 143 12.29 15.84 5.37
CA PRO A 143 13.13 17.02 5.14
C PRO A 143 14.38 17.08 6.02
N ARG A 144 14.38 16.40 7.17
CA ARG A 144 15.42 16.53 8.21
C ARG A 144 16.05 15.22 8.67
N ASN A 145 15.22 14.23 8.98
CA ASN A 145 15.63 12.96 9.57
C ASN A 145 16.06 11.93 8.51
N GLY A 146 17.23 11.33 8.72
CA GLY A 146 17.63 10.09 8.05
C GLY A 146 17.03 8.88 8.75
N THR A 147 17.18 7.71 8.15
CA THR A 147 16.79 6.44 8.75
C THR A 147 17.68 5.30 8.25
N ASP A 148 17.43 4.09 8.73
CA ASP A 148 18.05 2.84 8.30
C ASP A 148 16.99 1.92 7.70
N ILE A 149 17.32 1.26 6.59
CA ILE A 149 16.41 0.31 5.94
C ILE A 149 16.90 -1.11 6.13
N PHE A 150 15.99 -1.97 6.58
CA PHE A 150 16.16 -3.43 6.64
C PHE A 150 15.20 -4.07 5.64
N VAL A 151 15.67 -4.97 4.78
CA VAL A 151 14.81 -5.70 3.83
C VAL A 151 15.19 -7.17 3.77
N ASN A 152 14.19 -8.03 3.66
CA ASN A 152 14.28 -9.43 3.26
C ASN A 152 13.20 -9.72 2.22
N ALA A 153 13.59 -9.86 0.96
CA ALA A 153 12.71 -10.26 -0.13
C ALA A 153 13.05 -11.70 -0.58
N ASN A 154 12.12 -12.62 -0.38
CA ASN A 154 12.24 -14.02 -0.80
C ASN A 154 11.56 -14.20 -2.16
N TYR A 155 12.27 -14.79 -3.10
CA TYR A 155 11.79 -14.97 -4.47
C TYR A 155 12.16 -16.34 -5.04
N GLN A 156 11.42 -16.78 -6.05
CA GLN A 156 11.74 -17.97 -6.84
C GLN A 156 12.31 -17.55 -8.19
N GLU A 157 13.50 -18.03 -8.50
CA GLU A 157 14.13 -17.90 -9.80
C GLU A 157 13.59 -19.02 -10.72
N LEU A 158 13.08 -18.65 -11.88
CA LEU A 158 12.48 -19.54 -12.87
C LEU A 158 13.30 -19.53 -14.17
N ASP A 159 13.25 -20.63 -14.93
CA ASP A 159 13.88 -20.69 -16.25
C ASP A 159 13.18 -19.74 -17.25
N ALA A 160 11.85 -19.63 -17.14
CA ALA A 160 11.03 -18.69 -17.90
C ALA A 160 9.74 -18.35 -17.14
N MET A 161 9.22 -17.15 -17.37
CA MET A 161 7.94 -16.74 -16.82
C MET A 161 6.79 -17.40 -17.61
N PRO A 162 5.78 -18.02 -16.95
CA PRO A 162 4.60 -18.50 -17.63
C PRO A 162 3.89 -17.40 -18.43
N LYS A 163 3.38 -17.75 -19.61
CA LYS A 163 2.62 -16.82 -20.45
C LYS A 163 1.39 -16.29 -19.68
N GLY A 164 1.13 -14.99 -19.82
CA GLY A 164 -0.02 -14.34 -19.20
C GLY A 164 0.17 -13.94 -17.73
N ALA A 165 1.36 -14.15 -17.14
CA ALA A 165 1.66 -13.59 -15.83
C ALA A 165 1.62 -12.06 -15.88
N GLY A 166 0.82 -11.45 -15.00
CA GLY A 166 0.76 -10.00 -14.83
C GLY A 166 1.87 -9.46 -13.95
N TYR A 167 2.08 -8.15 -14.01
CA TYR A 167 2.98 -7.40 -13.16
C TYR A 167 2.20 -6.80 -12.00
N PHE A 168 2.72 -6.93 -10.78
CA PHE A 168 2.13 -6.27 -9.63
C PHE A 168 2.37 -4.76 -9.71
N CYS A 169 1.29 -3.99 -9.64
CA CYS A 169 1.30 -2.55 -9.81
C CYS A 169 0.57 -1.88 -8.65
N THR A 170 0.96 -0.64 -8.35
CA THR A 170 0.21 0.22 -7.45
C THR A 170 -0.20 1.53 -8.12
N GLN A 171 -1.23 2.19 -7.61
CA GLN A 171 -1.43 3.62 -7.83
C GLN A 171 -1.67 4.28 -6.47
N TYR A 172 -0.89 5.32 -6.17
CA TYR A 172 -1.08 6.14 -4.98
C TYR A 172 -1.91 7.39 -5.31
N ARG A 173 -2.87 7.71 -4.44
CA ARG A 173 -3.67 8.93 -4.53
C ARG A 173 -3.79 9.56 -3.14
N THR A 174 -3.89 10.88 -3.09
CA THR A 174 -4.18 11.63 -1.87
C THR A 174 -4.89 12.92 -2.24
N GLY A 175 -5.64 13.48 -1.30
CA GLY A 175 -6.17 14.83 -1.42
C GLY A 175 -7.34 15.12 -0.49
N ARG A 176 -7.65 16.41 -0.36
CA ARG A 176 -8.86 16.88 0.30
C ARG A 176 -10.08 16.69 -0.61
N ARG A 177 -11.18 16.23 -0.04
CA ARG A 177 -12.48 16.09 -0.73
C ARG A 177 -13.58 16.85 -0.04
N LYS A 178 -14.47 17.37 -0.87
CA LYS A 178 -15.75 18.01 -0.52
C LYS A 178 -16.92 17.19 -1.11
N PRO A 179 -18.16 17.47 -0.68
CA PRO A 179 -19.38 17.03 -1.35
C PRO A 179 -19.29 17.03 -2.88
N GLY A 180 -19.68 15.92 -3.51
CA GLY A 180 -19.66 15.75 -4.96
C GLY A 180 -18.28 15.51 -5.60
N GLU A 181 -17.18 15.65 -4.87
CA GLU A 181 -15.83 15.38 -5.41
C GLU A 181 -15.47 13.89 -5.30
N GLU A 182 -14.85 13.35 -6.36
CA GLU A 182 -14.42 11.96 -6.40
C GLU A 182 -13.18 11.71 -5.54
N ALA A 183 -13.27 10.84 -4.54
CA ALA A 183 -12.11 10.18 -3.96
C ALA A 183 -11.61 9.09 -4.92
N LEU A 184 -10.89 9.51 -5.96
CA LEU A 184 -10.31 8.62 -6.98
C LEU A 184 -9.24 7.71 -6.36
N ILE A 185 -9.36 6.40 -6.59
CA ILE A 185 -8.45 5.38 -6.08
C ILE A 185 -7.50 4.91 -7.17
N VAL A 186 -8.05 4.53 -8.33
CA VAL A 186 -7.29 4.08 -9.50
C VAL A 186 -7.97 4.53 -10.78
N ASP A 187 -7.15 4.93 -11.74
CA ASP A 187 -7.55 5.20 -13.13
C ASP A 187 -6.39 4.75 -14.02
N THR A 188 -6.61 3.66 -14.76
CA THR A 188 -5.56 3.02 -15.54
C THR A 188 -6.09 2.48 -16.86
N ALA A 189 -5.22 2.43 -17.86
CA ALA A 189 -5.45 1.83 -19.16
C ALA A 189 -4.54 0.61 -19.35
N GLY A 190 -4.96 -0.32 -20.20
CA GLY A 190 -4.33 -1.63 -20.39
C GLY A 190 -5.28 -2.76 -19.96
N SER A 191 -4.75 -3.98 -19.92
CA SER A 191 -5.48 -5.15 -19.42
C SER A 191 -4.89 -5.67 -18.11
N GLY A 192 -5.74 -6.26 -17.28
CA GLY A 192 -5.34 -6.65 -15.93
C GLY A 192 -6.50 -7.01 -15.02
N GLN A 193 -6.23 -6.96 -13.72
CA GLN A 193 -7.23 -7.16 -12.68
C GLN A 193 -6.93 -6.29 -11.46
N PHE A 194 -7.96 -5.64 -10.93
CA PHE A 194 -7.90 -4.94 -9.66
C PHE A 194 -8.06 -5.94 -8.51
N VAL A 195 -7.10 -5.94 -7.57
CA VAL A 195 -7.02 -6.94 -6.49
C VAL A 195 -7.12 -6.35 -5.09
N GLY A 196 -7.34 -5.03 -4.95
CA GLY A 196 -7.69 -4.43 -3.68
C GLY A 196 -7.07 -3.07 -3.44
N MET A 197 -7.24 -2.57 -2.21
CA MET A 197 -6.65 -1.30 -1.79
C MET A 197 -6.41 -1.23 -0.28
N MET A 198 -5.50 -0.33 0.10
CA MET A 198 -5.48 0.33 1.40
C MET A 198 -6.08 1.73 1.24
N LEU A 199 -6.93 2.13 2.19
CA LEU A 199 -7.55 3.46 2.21
C LEU A 199 -7.46 4.06 3.61
N HIS A 200 -6.94 5.29 3.68
CA HIS A 200 -6.76 6.08 4.89
C HIS A 200 -7.60 7.34 4.76
N MET A 201 -8.46 7.63 5.74
CA MET A 201 -9.31 8.82 5.70
C MET A 201 -9.35 9.54 7.03
N GLN A 202 -9.43 10.86 6.96
CA GLN A 202 -9.56 11.72 8.12
C GLN A 202 -10.56 12.86 7.88
N GLY A 203 -11.56 13.02 8.74
CA GLY A 203 -12.49 14.14 8.71
C GLY A 203 -11.89 15.44 9.25
N GLU A 204 -12.21 16.57 8.61
CA GLU A 204 -11.85 17.91 9.11
C GLU A 204 -12.53 18.18 10.46
N LEU A 205 -13.81 17.81 10.56
CA LEU A 205 -14.58 17.88 11.79
C LEU A 205 -14.30 16.66 12.67
N LEU A 206 -14.18 16.87 13.98
CA LEU A 206 -14.07 15.81 14.99
C LEU A 206 -15.42 15.10 15.17
N HIS A 207 -15.38 13.86 15.69
CA HIS A 207 -16.59 13.09 16.04
C HIS A 207 -17.50 12.84 14.84
N TYR A 208 -16.93 12.73 13.64
CA TYR A 208 -17.67 12.81 12.38
C TYR A 208 -17.11 11.85 11.32
N LEU A 209 -17.88 10.81 11.01
CA LEU A 209 -17.49 9.74 10.08
C LEU A 209 -18.39 9.62 8.85
N SER A 210 -19.26 10.61 8.58
CA SER A 210 -20.21 10.53 7.45
C SER A 210 -19.57 10.48 6.07
N PHE A 211 -18.26 10.75 5.94
CA PHE A 211 -17.54 10.46 4.70
C PHE A 211 -17.52 8.96 4.35
N LEU A 212 -17.79 8.09 5.33
CA LEU A 212 -17.99 6.66 5.11
C LEU A 212 -19.25 6.35 4.31
N GLU A 213 -20.17 7.27 4.10
CA GLU A 213 -21.41 7.02 3.34
C GLU A 213 -21.21 7.13 1.83
N ALA A 214 -19.96 7.13 1.37
CA ALA A 214 -19.62 7.27 -0.04
C ALA A 214 -19.64 5.90 -0.74
N PRO A 215 -20.62 5.59 -1.61
CA PRO A 215 -20.56 4.39 -2.43
C PRO A 215 -19.38 4.44 -3.42
N GLU A 216 -18.84 3.28 -3.75
CA GLU A 216 -17.90 3.12 -4.86
C GLU A 216 -18.63 3.19 -6.19
N TYR A 217 -17.94 3.71 -7.19
CA TYR A 217 -18.33 3.72 -8.60
C TYR A 217 -17.18 3.12 -9.39
N VAL A 218 -17.45 2.00 -10.05
CA VAL A 218 -16.46 1.23 -10.79
C VAL A 218 -16.82 1.19 -12.27
N TYR A 219 -15.90 1.64 -13.11
CA TYR A 219 -16.03 1.69 -14.56
C TYR A 219 -15.02 0.72 -15.19
N VAL A 220 -15.50 -0.11 -16.12
CA VAL A 220 -14.72 -1.21 -16.70
C VAL A 220 -14.86 -1.18 -18.22
N ASP A 221 -13.73 -1.14 -18.90
CA ASP A 221 -13.61 -1.20 -20.35
C ASP A 221 -14.46 -0.14 -21.07
N ASP A 222 -15.52 -0.56 -21.76
CA ASP A 222 -16.38 0.31 -22.55
C ASP A 222 -17.49 0.96 -21.71
N ASP A 223 -17.73 0.50 -20.47
CA ASP A 223 -18.76 1.04 -19.57
C ASP A 223 -18.27 2.32 -18.88
N TRP A 224 -18.24 3.43 -19.63
CA TRP A 224 -17.76 4.74 -19.15
C TRP A 224 -18.85 5.80 -18.96
N ASP A 225 -19.99 5.62 -19.62
CA ASP A 225 -21.15 6.50 -19.46
C ASP A 225 -21.95 6.18 -18.19
N LYS A 226 -21.81 4.95 -17.68
CA LYS A 226 -22.43 4.47 -16.45
C LYS A 226 -21.51 3.47 -15.75
N PRO A 227 -21.38 3.51 -14.41
CA PRO A 227 -20.60 2.52 -13.68
C PRO A 227 -21.14 1.10 -13.91
N ARG A 228 -20.24 0.12 -14.06
CA ARG A 228 -20.57 -1.30 -14.08
C ARG A 228 -20.94 -1.80 -12.68
N PHE A 229 -20.27 -1.28 -11.65
CA PHE A 229 -20.56 -1.59 -10.26
C PHE A 229 -20.79 -0.30 -9.45
N THR A 230 -21.77 -0.33 -8.58
CA THR A 230 -22.05 0.74 -7.62
C THR A 230 -22.35 0.12 -6.26
N GLY A 231 -21.70 0.62 -5.22
CA GLY A 231 -21.95 0.15 -3.85
C GLY A 231 -23.03 0.93 -3.13
N THR A 232 -23.08 0.75 -1.82
CA THR A 232 -24.08 1.35 -0.92
C THR A 232 -23.48 2.32 0.09
N GLY A 233 -22.20 2.15 0.41
CA GLY A 233 -21.45 2.94 1.37
C GLY A 233 -19.98 2.52 1.34
N LEU A 234 -19.11 3.39 1.83
CA LEU A 234 -17.68 3.15 1.83
C LEU A 234 -17.36 2.04 2.83
N GLU A 235 -17.93 2.06 4.03
CA GLU A 235 -17.71 0.97 4.99
C GLU A 235 -18.26 -0.37 4.47
N ASP A 236 -19.35 -0.33 3.70
CA ASP A 236 -19.98 -1.52 3.13
C ASP A 236 -19.03 -2.17 2.10
N TYR A 237 -18.34 -1.36 1.29
CA TYR A 237 -17.30 -1.87 0.39
C TYR A 237 -16.21 -2.64 1.15
N PHE A 238 -15.83 -2.19 2.36
CA PHE A 238 -14.86 -2.88 3.21
C PHE A 238 -15.47 -3.99 4.08
N SER A 239 -16.68 -4.46 3.74
CA SER A 239 -17.42 -5.49 4.49
C SER A 239 -17.69 -5.12 5.95
N GLY A 240 -17.78 -3.82 6.21
CA GLY A 240 -18.25 -3.28 7.47
C GLY A 240 -19.76 -3.07 7.45
N GLY A 241 -20.19 -2.16 8.32
CA GLY A 241 -21.54 -1.66 8.41
C GLY A 241 -21.68 -0.74 9.61
N TRP A 242 -22.59 0.24 9.51
CA TRP A 242 -22.86 1.19 10.59
C TRP A 242 -21.58 1.88 11.09
N TYR A 243 -20.78 2.43 10.17
CA TYR A 243 -19.52 3.09 10.49
C TYR A 243 -18.55 2.21 11.30
N PHE A 244 -18.52 0.90 11.01
CA PHE A 244 -17.76 -0.10 11.77
C PHE A 244 -18.09 -0.06 13.27
N ARG A 245 -19.37 -0.18 13.62
CA ARG A 245 -19.90 0.05 14.99
C ARG A 245 -19.04 -0.56 16.10
N ASP A 246 -18.57 -1.80 15.90
CA ASP A 246 -17.86 -2.58 16.93
C ASP A 246 -16.34 -2.35 16.92
N GLY A 247 -15.84 -1.43 16.09
CA GLY A 247 -14.46 -0.93 16.12
C GLY A 247 -13.51 -1.61 15.15
N GLU A 248 -12.25 -1.67 15.55
CA GLU A 248 -11.14 -2.22 14.76
C GLU A 248 -11.20 -3.74 14.67
N PHE A 249 -10.83 -4.27 13.51
CA PHE A 249 -10.69 -5.71 13.30
C PHE A 249 -9.74 -6.00 12.14
N ALA A 250 -9.21 -7.22 12.08
CA ALA A 250 -8.34 -7.67 11.00
C ALA A 250 -8.75 -9.08 10.55
N GLY A 251 -9.21 -9.20 9.30
CA GLY A 251 -9.51 -10.46 8.65
C GLY A 251 -8.49 -10.77 7.53
N PRO A 252 -8.55 -11.97 6.94
CA PRO A 252 -7.61 -12.34 5.88
C PRO A 252 -7.67 -11.40 4.65
N LEU A 253 -8.86 -10.96 4.26
CA LEU A 253 -9.09 -10.20 3.03
C LEU A 253 -9.67 -8.80 3.25
N HIS A 254 -10.13 -8.46 4.45
CA HIS A 254 -10.62 -7.12 4.76
C HIS A 254 -10.46 -6.81 6.25
N GLY A 255 -10.42 -5.52 6.59
CA GLY A 255 -10.32 -5.09 7.97
C GLY A 255 -10.18 -3.59 8.13
N VAL A 256 -10.18 -3.18 9.39
CA VAL A 256 -10.05 -1.79 9.85
C VAL A 256 -8.94 -1.73 10.91
N PRO A 257 -7.67 -1.61 10.51
CA PRO A 257 -6.55 -1.56 11.45
C PRO A 257 -6.53 -0.34 12.37
N LEU A 258 -7.22 0.73 11.99
CA LEU A 258 -7.32 1.95 12.78
C LEU A 258 -8.73 2.51 12.66
N LYS A 259 -9.37 2.76 13.80
CA LYS A 259 -10.60 3.55 13.89
C LYS A 259 -10.58 4.44 15.12
N ASP A 260 -10.42 5.74 14.90
CA ASP A 260 -10.57 6.76 15.95
C ASP A 260 -11.77 7.66 15.60
N PRO A 261 -12.98 7.35 16.10
CA PRO A 261 -14.16 8.16 15.83
C PRO A 261 -14.06 9.56 16.45
N LEU A 262 -13.28 9.75 17.53
CA LEU A 262 -13.11 11.06 18.15
C LEU A 262 -12.27 11.97 17.24
N ARG A 263 -11.22 11.43 16.60
CA ARG A 263 -10.38 12.19 15.67
C ARG A 263 -10.86 12.12 14.23
N SER A 264 -11.95 11.41 13.98
CA SER A 264 -12.52 11.13 12.67
C SER A 264 -11.53 10.44 11.73
N MET A 265 -10.72 9.51 12.25
CA MET A 265 -9.69 8.79 11.50
C MET A 265 -10.08 7.34 11.28
N VAL A 266 -9.81 6.83 10.09
CA VAL A 266 -10.01 5.42 9.76
C VAL A 266 -8.96 4.97 8.76
N THR A 267 -8.45 3.75 8.95
CA THR A 267 -7.67 3.01 7.95
C THR A 267 -8.40 1.71 7.66
N MET A 268 -8.59 1.39 6.39
CA MET A 268 -9.31 0.23 5.92
C MET A 268 -8.51 -0.49 4.83
N TYR A 269 -8.74 -1.79 4.70
CA TYR A 269 -8.27 -2.56 3.56
C TYR A 269 -9.32 -3.56 3.09
N ARG A 270 -9.31 -3.81 1.79
CA ARG A 270 -10.01 -4.94 1.16
C ARG A 270 -9.14 -5.46 0.03
N PHE A 271 -9.00 -6.78 -0.03
CA PHE A 271 -8.31 -7.52 -1.06
C PHE A 271 -9.29 -8.46 -1.75
N HIS A 272 -9.27 -8.43 -3.07
CA HIS A 272 -10.10 -9.28 -3.91
C HIS A 272 -9.30 -10.51 -4.33
N GLU A 273 -9.92 -11.68 -4.19
CA GLU A 273 -9.39 -12.94 -4.72
C GLU A 273 -10.41 -13.55 -5.69
N ALA A 274 -11.44 -14.22 -5.15
CA ALA A 274 -12.49 -14.81 -5.94
C ALA A 274 -13.36 -13.78 -6.68
N ASP A 275 -13.34 -12.53 -6.21
CA ASP A 275 -14.10 -11.38 -6.71
C ASP A 275 -13.21 -10.29 -7.34
N ALA A 276 -11.99 -10.64 -7.78
CA ALA A 276 -11.11 -9.70 -8.47
C ALA A 276 -11.78 -9.15 -9.74
N VAL A 277 -11.64 -7.83 -9.97
CA VAL A 277 -12.30 -7.16 -11.09
C VAL A 277 -11.36 -7.11 -12.27
N ALA A 278 -11.59 -7.97 -13.26
CA ALA A 278 -10.83 -8.01 -14.51
C ALA A 278 -11.24 -6.89 -15.47
N PHE A 279 -10.29 -6.44 -16.29
CA PHE A 279 -10.50 -5.45 -17.35
C PHE A 279 -9.52 -5.70 -18.50
N ASP A 280 -9.95 -5.40 -19.73
CA ASP A 280 -9.16 -5.63 -20.95
C ASP A 280 -8.60 -4.34 -21.56
N ARG A 281 -9.18 -3.19 -21.23
CA ARG A 281 -8.85 -1.91 -21.86
C ARG A 281 -8.58 -0.78 -20.87
N ARG A 282 -9.41 -0.63 -19.84
CA ARG A 282 -9.28 0.41 -18.82
C ARG A 282 -10.14 0.13 -17.60
N PHE A 283 -9.71 0.69 -16.47
CA PHE A 283 -10.37 0.52 -15.18
C PHE A 283 -10.30 1.81 -14.38
N LYS A 284 -11.45 2.22 -13.81
CA LYS A 284 -11.54 3.33 -12.87
C LYS A 284 -12.36 2.92 -11.66
N LEU A 285 -11.85 3.23 -10.46
CA LEU A 285 -12.59 3.11 -9.21
C LEU A 285 -12.44 4.42 -8.42
N ALA A 286 -13.58 4.98 -8.01
CA ALA A 286 -13.64 6.13 -7.13
C ALA A 286 -14.78 5.97 -6.12
N PHE A 287 -14.66 6.62 -4.96
CA PHE A 287 -15.78 6.81 -4.04
C PHE A 287 -16.35 8.22 -4.22
N VAL A 288 -17.66 8.34 -4.28
CA VAL A 288 -18.34 9.63 -4.42
C VAL A 288 -19.44 9.71 -3.39
N ASN A 289 -19.34 10.65 -2.46
CA ASN A 289 -20.38 10.83 -1.46
C ASN A 289 -21.51 11.70 -2.07
N PRO A 290 -22.75 11.18 -2.14
CA PRO A 290 -23.85 11.87 -2.79
C PRO A 290 -24.49 12.96 -1.93
N TRP A 291 -24.04 13.13 -0.68
CA TRP A 291 -24.66 14.07 0.25
C TRP A 291 -24.20 15.51 0.00
N GLU A 292 -25.14 16.43 0.16
CA GLU A 292 -24.91 17.88 0.08
C GLU A 292 -24.01 18.42 1.20
N VAL A 293 -23.49 19.64 1.02
CA VAL A 293 -22.54 20.31 1.93
C VAL A 293 -23.01 20.42 3.38
N ASP A 294 -24.30 20.51 3.60
CA ASP A 294 -24.86 20.55 4.96
C ASP A 294 -24.69 19.23 5.69
N ARG A 295 -24.73 18.11 4.94
CA ARG A 295 -24.65 16.74 5.45
C ARG A 295 -23.26 16.12 5.37
N LEU A 296 -22.40 16.57 4.45
CA LEU A 296 -21.01 16.09 4.31
C LEU A 296 -19.98 17.19 4.58
N LYS A 297 -19.15 17.00 5.61
CA LYS A 297 -17.99 17.86 5.90
C LYS A 297 -16.74 17.38 5.15
N PRO A 298 -15.81 18.30 4.83
CA PRO A 298 -14.62 17.92 4.10
C PRO A 298 -13.77 16.90 4.85
N TYR A 299 -13.08 16.07 4.09
CA TYR A 299 -12.20 15.03 4.60
C TYR A 299 -10.94 14.96 3.75
N TRP A 300 -9.89 14.38 4.29
CA TRP A 300 -8.68 14.03 3.55
C TRP A 300 -8.66 12.52 3.37
N TYR A 301 -8.19 12.05 2.21
CA TYR A 301 -7.90 10.64 2.01
C TYR A 301 -6.51 10.45 1.42
N SER A 302 -5.94 9.27 1.66
CA SER A 302 -4.90 8.71 0.82
C SER A 302 -5.12 7.22 0.62
N SER A 303 -4.71 6.70 -0.53
CA SER A 303 -4.96 5.30 -0.90
C SER A 303 -3.81 4.70 -1.69
N VAL A 304 -3.66 3.39 -1.57
CA VAL A 304 -2.83 2.58 -2.46
C VAL A 304 -3.73 1.53 -3.09
N ALA A 305 -3.98 1.68 -4.39
CA ALA A 305 -4.59 0.63 -5.20
C ALA A 305 -3.57 -0.48 -5.49
N TYR A 306 -3.99 -1.73 -5.45
CA TYR A 306 -3.21 -2.90 -5.87
C TYR A 306 -3.90 -3.55 -7.07
N TYR A 307 -3.15 -3.78 -8.14
CA TYR A 307 -3.66 -4.44 -9.34
C TYR A 307 -2.55 -5.19 -10.06
N TYR A 308 -2.92 -6.16 -10.89
CA TYR A 308 -2.01 -6.77 -11.85
C TYR A 308 -2.25 -6.19 -13.22
N GLY A 309 -1.21 -5.62 -13.85
CA GLY A 309 -1.25 -5.12 -15.22
C GLY A 309 -0.53 -6.07 -16.19
N ASN A 310 -0.82 -5.95 -17.48
CA ASN A 310 -0.18 -6.74 -18.54
C ASN A 310 1.19 -6.19 -19.00
N THR A 311 1.63 -5.04 -18.49
CA THR A 311 2.87 -4.35 -18.88
C THR A 311 3.73 -4.01 -17.66
N PRO A 312 5.08 -4.05 -17.77
CA PRO A 312 5.98 -3.58 -16.71
C PRO A 312 6.01 -2.05 -16.56
N THR A 313 5.36 -1.33 -17.47
CA THR A 313 5.28 0.15 -17.53
C THR A 313 3.82 0.61 -17.48
N PRO A 314 3.08 0.33 -16.39
CA PRO A 314 1.69 0.75 -16.31
C PRO A 314 1.59 2.29 -16.30
N PRO A 315 0.47 2.88 -16.76
CA PRO A 315 0.17 4.28 -16.52
C PRO A 315 0.20 4.59 -15.02
N GLN A 316 1.04 5.56 -14.64
CA GLN A 316 1.19 6.00 -13.26
C GLN A 316 0.89 7.50 -13.16
N PRO A 317 0.07 7.94 -12.19
CA PRO A 317 0.00 9.35 -11.86
C PRO A 317 1.35 9.81 -11.29
N PRO A 318 1.73 11.08 -11.46
CA PRO A 318 2.92 11.60 -10.79
C PRO A 318 2.73 11.50 -9.28
N LEU A 319 3.74 10.98 -8.58
CA LEU A 319 3.72 10.94 -7.13
C LEU A 319 3.67 12.39 -6.58
N PRO A 320 2.69 12.74 -5.73
CA PRO A 320 2.57 14.10 -5.21
C PRO A 320 3.83 14.57 -4.49
N PRO A 321 4.08 15.90 -4.45
CA PRO A 321 5.14 16.48 -3.63
C PRO A 321 5.01 16.04 -2.16
N HIS A 322 6.13 15.97 -1.44
CA HIS A 322 6.14 15.55 -0.03
C HIS A 322 5.17 16.37 0.82
N GLU A 323 5.11 17.69 0.62
CA GLU A 323 4.17 18.57 1.32
C GLU A 323 2.70 18.15 1.13
N GLU A 324 2.31 17.69 -0.07
CA GLU A 324 0.95 17.25 -0.38
C GLU A 324 0.67 15.89 0.26
N VAL A 325 1.65 14.99 0.22
CA VAL A 325 1.58 13.69 0.92
C VAL A 325 1.40 13.90 2.43
N MET A 326 2.02 14.93 3.02
CA MET A 326 1.93 15.23 4.45
C MET A 326 0.69 16.03 4.86
N LYS A 327 -0.17 16.46 3.92
CA LYS A 327 -1.41 17.15 4.29
C LYS A 327 -2.40 16.15 4.89
N LEU A 328 -2.39 16.09 6.21
CA LEU A 328 -3.37 15.42 7.05
C LEU A 328 -3.89 16.48 8.05
N TYR A 329 -5.13 16.35 8.53
CA TYR A 329 -5.63 17.26 9.56
C TYR A 329 -4.95 17.05 10.91
N ARG A 330 -4.54 15.82 11.22
CA ARG A 330 -3.98 15.44 12.52
C ARG A 330 -3.04 14.25 12.37
N THR A 331 -1.95 14.26 13.12
CA THR A 331 -1.04 13.12 13.35
C THR A 331 -1.04 12.79 14.83
N ARG A 332 -1.09 11.50 15.19
CA ARG A 332 -0.99 11.08 16.59
C ARG A 332 0.47 10.82 16.94
N ASP A 333 0.90 11.34 18.08
CA ASP A 333 2.13 10.86 18.70
C ASP A 333 1.78 9.61 19.52
N THR A 334 2.04 8.45 18.93
CA THR A 334 1.98 7.16 19.62
C THR A 334 3.40 6.68 19.81
N ASP A 335 4.06 7.09 20.89
CA ASP A 335 5.40 6.59 21.12
C ASP A 335 5.32 5.07 21.35
N HIS A 336 5.94 4.32 20.43
CA HIS A 336 6.00 2.87 20.48
C HIS A 336 7.37 2.49 21.04
N ILE A 337 7.43 2.07 22.30
CA ILE A 337 8.74 1.79 22.92
C ILE A 337 9.30 0.46 22.41
N SER A 338 10.51 0.48 21.82
CA SER A 338 11.26 -0.72 21.45
C SER A 338 12.28 -1.09 22.53
N ILE A 339 11.83 -1.84 23.54
CA ILE A 339 12.65 -2.32 24.66
C ILE A 339 13.14 -3.76 24.36
N PRO A 340 14.44 -4.08 24.57
CA PRO A 340 14.99 -5.44 24.43
C PRO A 340 14.35 -6.51 25.32
#